data_AF-A0A9Q8Q6W4-F1
#
_entry.id   AF-A0A9Q8Q6W4-F1
#
_cell.length_a   1.000
_cell.length_b   1.000
_cell.length_c   1.000
_cell.angle_alpha   90.00
_cell.angle_beta   90.00
_cell.angle_gamma   90.00
#
_symmetry.space_group_name_H-M   'P 1'
#
loop_
_entity.id
_entity.type
_entity.pdbx_description
1 polymer ?
#
loop_
_entity_poly.entity_id
_entity_poly.type
_entity_poly.pdbx_seq_one_letter_code
_entity_poly.pdbx_strand_id
1 'polypeptide(L)'
;MDPTRTLETRAGGGSRTEVQPSSTIAPYYTALNGVNQPMNLLFKDILWWSLGIVALVVLSIRILEILWAKLRQVSAMSVPREKQNYWKTSQWNWMPGMKKHLIYAPLFRKRHNRELRLSTALNVGTLPSRLHFILLFLYLGSNIVYMFFLNWAVENKYKFCAELRGRSGTLAIVNMVPLIIMAGRNNPLIPLLKISFDTYNLLHRWMGRIVVVEVIIHTVAWSIPAVANKGWKAFGAVLTSWFIGSGFWGGIAMTLILILSLSPLRHAFYETFLNVHIILAIIAFGGTWIHCAAAKPALPQLPYIVAIVALWIADRVARALRLVINNWSSRGFTDALCEAMPGDVTRVTVYLPRYVRIKPGTHAYLRFSGILPWESHPFSVAWVDHYATNALPSAEKEPLTGLDKSNAGTAVSFIVGAQTGMTRKLFERACESNKGIRLRAALEGPYAGHHNLDSYGHVVLFAGSTGITHQISHIRDLLLGYNENRVATRRLTLVWIIRTYESLEWVRPFMDAILRIPNRKDILRIQVFVTRPENPRDIVSASSTVKMFPGRPNVPLLLAKEVQDQIGAMVVSVCGAGGLADDVRGAVRRLQEDTVIDFIEESFTW
;
A
#
# COMPACT_ATOMS: atom_id res chain seq x y z
N MET A 1 -7.88 52.65 -19.32
CA MET A 1 -9.14 52.16 -19.93
C MET A 1 -9.79 51.24 -18.91
N ASP A 2 -10.86 51.73 -18.30
CA ASP A 2 -11.56 51.09 -17.19
C ASP A 2 -12.30 49.82 -17.62
N PRO A 3 -12.15 48.69 -16.89
CA PRO A 3 -12.76 47.40 -17.23
C PRO A 3 -14.26 47.30 -16.86
N THR A 4 -14.89 48.39 -16.43
CA THR A 4 -16.25 48.39 -15.86
C THR A 4 -17.37 48.46 -16.88
N ARG A 5 -17.11 48.88 -18.13
CA ARG A 5 -18.19 49.21 -19.09
C ARG A 5 -18.71 48.03 -19.92
N THR A 6 -18.00 46.91 -19.96
CA THR A 6 -18.39 45.72 -20.75
C THR A 6 -19.24 44.72 -19.99
N LEU A 7 -19.46 44.91 -18.68
CA LEU A 7 -20.35 44.05 -17.87
C LEU A 7 -21.78 44.60 -17.77
N GLU A 8 -22.01 45.89 -18.05
CA GLU A 8 -23.34 46.50 -17.91
C GLU A 8 -24.28 46.21 -19.09
N THR A 9 -23.76 45.87 -20.27
CA THR A 9 -24.57 45.74 -21.50
C THR A 9 -25.32 44.40 -21.66
N ARG A 10 -25.23 43.48 -20.70
CA ARG A 10 -26.07 42.25 -20.67
C ARG A 10 -27.12 42.21 -19.56
N ALA A 11 -27.30 43.30 -18.82
CA ALA A 11 -28.27 43.42 -17.73
C ALA A 11 -29.59 44.14 -18.13
N GLY A 12 -29.86 44.29 -19.43
CA GLY A 12 -31.10 44.90 -19.91
C GLY A 12 -32.19 43.87 -20.20
N GLY A 13 -33.29 43.91 -19.45
CA GLY A 13 -34.58 43.34 -19.88
C GLY A 13 -35.00 42.04 -19.22
N GLY A 14 -35.10 42.02 -17.89
CA GLY A 14 -35.81 40.96 -17.18
C GLY A 14 -35.98 41.33 -15.72
N SER A 15 -37.21 41.70 -15.34
CA SER A 15 -37.60 41.98 -13.95
C SER A 15 -37.14 40.84 -13.02
N ARG A 16 -35.97 41.00 -12.41
CA ARG A 16 -35.57 40.24 -11.24
C ARG A 16 -35.99 41.07 -10.05
N THR A 17 -37.13 40.71 -9.49
CA THR A 17 -37.49 41.10 -8.13
C THR A 17 -36.40 40.54 -7.23
N GLU A 18 -35.39 41.36 -6.91
CA GLU A 18 -34.46 41.09 -5.83
C GLU A 18 -35.29 40.96 -4.54
N VAL A 19 -35.37 39.74 -4.04
CA VAL A 19 -36.05 39.44 -2.78
C VAL A 19 -35.29 40.16 -1.66
N GLN A 20 -35.92 41.19 -1.10
CA GLN A 20 -35.53 41.87 0.13
C GLN A 20 -35.20 40.83 1.24
N PRO A 21 -34.13 41.03 2.02
CA PRO A 21 -33.74 40.09 3.07
C PRO A 21 -34.73 40.19 4.23
N SER A 22 -35.81 39.40 4.17
CA SER A 22 -36.67 39.18 5.33
C SER A 22 -35.95 38.30 6.35
N SER A 23 -36.22 38.54 7.63
CA SER A 23 -35.60 37.90 8.80
C SER A 23 -35.95 36.41 9.00
N THR A 24 -36.38 35.69 7.95
CA THR A 24 -36.85 34.32 8.08
C THR A 24 -35.72 33.31 7.82
N ILE A 25 -35.46 32.49 8.83
CA ILE A 25 -34.57 31.31 8.84
C ILE A 25 -34.87 30.33 7.69
N ALA A 26 -36.08 30.42 7.13
CA ALA A 26 -36.75 29.48 6.26
C ALA A 26 -36.00 29.01 4.98
N PRO A 27 -35.29 29.86 4.20
CA PRO A 27 -34.71 29.38 2.96
C PRO A 27 -33.42 28.57 3.20
N TYR A 28 -32.68 28.83 4.28
CA TYR A 28 -31.27 28.45 4.41
C TYR A 28 -30.99 26.96 4.74
N TYR A 29 -32.01 26.18 5.17
CA TYR A 29 -31.87 24.74 5.43
C TYR A 29 -32.46 23.85 4.32
N THR A 30 -32.96 24.45 3.23
CA THR A 30 -33.56 23.74 2.09
C THR A 30 -32.72 23.89 0.83
N ALA A 31 -32.59 22.81 0.05
CA ALA A 31 -31.88 22.79 -1.24
C ALA A 31 -30.48 23.44 -1.17
N LEU A 32 -30.14 24.29 -2.15
CA LEU A 32 -28.86 25.00 -2.26
C LEU A 32 -28.95 26.48 -1.85
N ASN A 33 -30.03 26.88 -1.18
CA ASN A 33 -30.24 28.26 -0.77
C ASN A 33 -29.17 28.71 0.23
N GLY A 34 -28.60 29.89 0.01
CA GLY A 34 -27.50 30.44 0.80
C GLY A 34 -26.12 29.80 0.56
N VAL A 35 -26.01 28.85 -0.38
CA VAL A 35 -24.75 28.19 -0.71
C VAL A 35 -24.01 28.94 -1.83
N ASN A 36 -22.73 29.23 -1.62
CA ASN A 36 -21.85 29.81 -2.64
C ASN A 36 -21.30 28.72 -3.59
N GLN A 37 -22.12 28.31 -4.56
CA GLN A 37 -21.78 27.24 -5.52
C GLN A 37 -20.57 27.55 -6.43
N PRO A 38 -20.42 28.75 -7.02
CA PRO A 38 -19.26 29.05 -7.85
C PRO A 38 -17.93 28.84 -7.10
N MET A 39 -17.87 29.28 -5.84
CA MET A 39 -16.69 29.09 -5.01
C MET A 39 -16.48 27.61 -4.62
N ASN A 40 -17.56 26.84 -4.40
CA ASN A 40 -17.46 25.40 -4.14
C ASN A 40 -16.82 24.66 -5.33
N LEU A 41 -17.26 24.99 -6.54
CA LEU A 41 -16.75 24.39 -7.77
C LEU A 41 -15.31 24.82 -8.05
N LEU A 42 -14.95 26.07 -7.75
CA LEU A 42 -13.57 26.54 -7.83
C LEU A 42 -12.65 25.74 -6.89
N PHE A 43 -13.02 25.55 -5.62
CA PHE A 43 -12.20 24.77 -4.69
C PHE A 43 -12.10 23.29 -5.07
N LYS A 44 -13.18 22.71 -5.62
CA LYS A 44 -13.12 21.40 -6.26
C LYS A 44 -12.06 21.37 -7.36
N ASP A 45 -12.11 22.32 -8.30
CA ASP A 45 -11.17 22.39 -9.42
C ASP A 45 -9.73 22.54 -8.90
N ILE A 46 -9.50 23.42 -7.93
CA ILE A 46 -8.18 23.61 -7.30
C ILE A 46 -7.70 22.30 -6.63
N LEU A 47 -8.56 21.60 -5.89
CA LEU A 47 -8.20 20.34 -5.23
C LEU A 47 -7.81 19.26 -6.26
N TRP A 48 -8.62 19.07 -7.29
CA TRP A 48 -8.32 18.07 -8.32
C TRP A 48 -7.11 18.42 -9.17
N TRP A 49 -6.93 19.70 -9.55
CA TRP A 49 -5.71 20.14 -10.21
C TRP A 49 -4.49 19.95 -9.32
N SER A 50 -4.58 20.26 -8.02
CA SER A 50 -3.45 20.06 -7.10
C SER A 50 -3.06 18.58 -6.98
N LEU A 51 -4.03 17.68 -6.85
CA LEU A 51 -3.78 16.23 -6.83
C LEU A 51 -3.23 15.72 -8.17
N GLY A 52 -3.77 16.21 -9.28
CA GLY A 52 -3.32 15.87 -10.63
C GLY A 52 -1.88 16.32 -10.89
N ILE A 53 -1.53 17.55 -10.51
CA ILE A 53 -0.17 18.10 -10.61
C ILE A 53 0.79 17.29 -9.75
N VAL A 54 0.44 16.98 -8.50
CA VAL A 54 1.28 16.13 -7.63
C VAL A 54 1.48 14.75 -8.26
N ALA A 55 0.44 14.13 -8.79
CA ALA A 55 0.53 12.83 -9.47
C ALA A 55 1.43 12.90 -10.72
N LEU A 56 1.32 13.96 -11.52
CA LEU A 56 2.17 14.20 -12.69
C LEU A 56 3.64 14.42 -12.30
N VAL A 57 3.91 15.23 -11.27
CA VAL A 57 5.27 15.45 -10.76
C VAL A 57 5.89 14.13 -10.29
N VAL A 58 5.15 13.33 -9.51
CA VAL A 58 5.61 12.01 -9.08
C VAL A 58 5.87 11.11 -10.29
N LEU A 59 4.96 11.08 -11.27
CA LEU A 59 5.13 10.29 -12.49
C LEU A 59 6.38 10.70 -13.27
N SER A 60 6.61 11.99 -13.47
CA SER A 60 7.81 12.51 -14.14
C SER A 60 9.08 12.11 -13.41
N ILE A 61 9.12 12.26 -12.08
CA ILE A 61 10.26 11.81 -11.26
C ILE A 61 10.49 10.31 -11.44
N ARG A 62 9.43 9.48 -11.39
CA ARG A 62 9.55 8.03 -11.56
C ARG A 62 10.03 7.62 -12.94
N ILE A 63 9.56 8.29 -13.99
CA ILE A 63 10.02 8.04 -15.36
C ILE A 63 11.53 8.34 -15.45
N LEU A 64 11.97 9.49 -14.91
CA LEU A 64 13.39 9.83 -14.87
C LEU A 64 14.21 8.81 -14.08
N GLU A 65 13.74 8.36 -12.90
CA GLU A 65 14.39 7.32 -12.11
C GLU A 65 14.49 5.99 -12.87
N ILE A 66 13.45 5.58 -13.60
CA ILE A 66 13.43 4.35 -14.40
C ILE A 66 14.42 4.46 -15.56
N LEU A 67 14.42 5.58 -16.28
CA LEU A 67 15.36 5.84 -17.36
C LEU A 67 16.81 5.84 -16.84
N TRP A 68 17.05 6.49 -15.70
CA TRP A 68 18.36 6.55 -15.06
C TRP A 68 18.84 5.16 -14.60
N ALA A 69 17.96 4.38 -13.97
CA ALA A 69 18.25 3.00 -13.59
C ALA A 69 18.51 2.11 -14.81
N LYS A 70 17.79 2.33 -15.92
CA LYS A 70 18.00 1.56 -17.15
C LYS A 70 19.33 1.92 -17.83
N LEU A 71 19.69 3.20 -17.87
CA LEU A 71 20.99 3.67 -18.35
C LEU A 71 22.12 3.07 -17.52
N ARG A 72 21.96 3.08 -16.19
CA ARG A 72 22.89 2.44 -15.26
C ARG A 72 23.01 0.94 -15.50
N GLN A 73 21.90 0.23 -15.67
CA GLN A 73 21.91 -1.20 -15.96
C GLN A 73 22.67 -1.50 -17.27
N VAL A 74 22.32 -0.85 -18.36
CA VAL A 74 22.91 -1.13 -19.69
C VAL A 74 24.40 -0.80 -19.72
N SER A 75 24.82 0.30 -19.08
CA SER A 75 26.23 0.69 -19.02
C SER A 75 27.07 -0.17 -18.08
N ALA A 76 26.47 -0.86 -17.10
CA ALA A 76 27.21 -1.63 -16.09
C ALA A 76 27.07 -3.17 -16.23
N MET A 77 26.06 -3.68 -16.94
CA MET A 77 25.74 -5.12 -16.98
C MET A 77 26.83 -5.99 -17.60
N SER A 78 27.62 -5.46 -18.54
CA SER A 78 28.75 -6.16 -19.18
C SER A 78 30.11 -5.81 -18.58
N VAL A 79 30.14 -4.92 -17.59
CA VAL A 79 31.37 -4.30 -17.11
C VAL A 79 31.90 -5.02 -15.85
N PRO A 80 33.22 -5.23 -15.72
CA PRO A 80 33.84 -5.78 -14.50
C PRO A 80 33.66 -4.87 -13.28
N ARG A 81 33.85 -5.45 -12.08
CA ARG A 81 33.63 -4.76 -10.78
C ARG A 81 34.37 -3.42 -10.65
N GLU A 82 35.62 -3.35 -11.11
CA GLU A 82 36.50 -2.17 -10.96
C GLU A 82 36.06 -0.97 -11.79
N LYS A 83 35.31 -1.24 -12.88
CA LYS A 83 34.91 -0.22 -13.86
C LYS A 83 33.52 0.36 -13.56
N GLN A 84 32.87 -0.03 -12.46
CA GLN A 84 31.57 0.52 -12.05
C GLN A 84 31.67 1.78 -11.18
N ASN A 85 32.86 2.35 -10.99
CA ASN A 85 33.10 3.49 -10.09
C ASN A 85 32.26 4.73 -10.43
N TYR A 86 31.95 4.98 -11.71
CA TYR A 86 31.10 6.10 -12.10
C TYR A 86 29.73 6.07 -11.39
N TRP A 87 29.11 4.89 -11.29
CA TRP A 87 27.81 4.73 -10.64
C TRP A 87 27.88 4.65 -9.12
N LYS A 88 29.10 4.60 -8.54
CA LYS A 88 29.32 4.62 -7.10
C LYS A 88 29.07 6.00 -6.52
N THR A 89 29.50 7.06 -7.18
CA THR A 89 29.36 8.44 -6.69
C THR A 89 28.02 9.07 -7.09
N SER A 90 27.47 9.89 -6.21
CA SER A 90 26.25 10.63 -6.50
C SER A 90 26.48 11.63 -7.62
N GLN A 91 25.68 11.52 -8.68
CA GLN A 91 25.73 12.44 -9.82
C GLN A 91 25.03 13.78 -9.51
N TRP A 92 24.26 13.82 -8.42
CA TRP A 92 23.54 15.00 -7.98
C TRP A 92 23.89 15.31 -6.53
N ASN A 93 24.57 16.43 -6.29
CA ASN A 93 25.08 16.81 -4.96
C ASN A 93 23.98 17.01 -3.92
N TRP A 94 22.75 17.34 -4.33
CA TRP A 94 21.61 17.57 -3.45
C TRP A 94 20.87 16.28 -3.04
N MET A 95 21.02 15.20 -3.82
CA MET A 95 20.25 13.96 -3.64
C MET A 95 20.54 13.24 -2.30
N PRO A 96 21.81 13.10 -1.85
CA PRO A 96 22.10 12.52 -0.54
C PRO A 96 21.46 13.30 0.62
N GLY A 97 21.52 14.64 0.56
CA GLY A 97 20.88 15.53 1.53
C GLY A 97 19.35 15.32 1.57
N MET A 98 18.71 15.27 0.40
CA MET A 98 17.26 15.01 0.32
C MET A 98 16.89 13.64 0.89
N LYS A 99 17.63 12.57 0.53
CA LYS A 99 17.41 11.23 1.07
C LYS A 99 17.56 11.20 2.59
N LYS A 100 18.63 11.82 3.09
CA LYS A 100 18.98 11.89 4.52
C LYS A 100 17.96 12.66 5.35
N HIS A 101 17.46 13.78 4.85
CA HIS A 101 16.68 14.71 5.66
C HIS A 101 15.18 14.71 5.36
N LEU A 102 14.75 14.16 4.23
CA LEU A 102 13.37 14.22 3.76
C LEU A 102 12.76 12.84 3.42
N ILE A 103 13.37 12.08 2.50
CA ILE A 103 12.76 10.84 1.97
C ILE A 103 12.84 9.70 2.99
N TYR A 104 14.03 9.40 3.51
CA TYR A 104 14.23 8.31 4.48
C TYR A 104 14.08 8.78 5.92
N ALA A 105 13.93 10.08 6.13
CA ALA A 105 13.82 10.64 7.47
C ALA A 105 12.45 10.31 8.08
N PRO A 106 12.41 9.65 9.25
CA PRO A 106 11.18 9.56 10.03
C PRO A 106 10.71 10.96 10.45
N LEU A 107 9.40 11.11 10.70
CA LEU A 107 8.83 12.38 11.17
C LEU A 107 9.51 12.85 12.46
N PHE A 108 9.66 11.94 13.42
CA PHE A 108 10.38 12.16 14.67
C PHE A 108 11.72 11.40 14.68
N ARG A 109 12.24 11.06 15.87
CA ARG A 109 13.60 10.51 16.06
C ARG A 109 13.96 9.33 15.14
N LYS A 110 13.48 8.12 15.49
CA LYS A 110 13.88 6.86 14.83
C LYS A 110 12.71 6.06 14.27
N ARG A 111 11.51 6.28 14.80
CA ARG A 111 10.34 5.43 14.56
C ARG A 111 9.66 5.81 13.25
N HIS A 112 9.55 4.86 12.34
CA HIS A 112 8.70 4.94 11.15
C HIS A 112 7.78 3.73 11.10
N ASN A 113 8.38 2.53 11.13
CA ASN A 113 7.66 1.28 10.93
C ASN A 113 7.26 0.57 12.22
N ARG A 114 7.81 0.98 13.36
CA ARG A 114 7.26 0.59 14.65
C ARG A 114 6.01 1.40 14.96
N GLU A 115 4.90 0.70 15.15
CA GLU A 115 3.61 1.28 15.55
C GLU A 115 3.74 2.24 16.74
N LEU A 116 3.12 3.41 16.63
CA LEU A 116 2.98 4.33 17.75
C LEU A 116 1.88 3.86 18.68
N ARG A 117 2.26 3.40 19.87
CA ARG A 117 1.31 3.12 20.95
C ARG A 117 1.28 4.33 21.89
N LEU A 118 0.17 5.06 21.91
CA LEU A 118 -0.12 6.11 22.90
C LEU A 118 -0.47 5.49 24.26
N SER A 119 -1.05 4.28 24.25
CA SER A 119 -1.24 3.42 25.42
C SER A 119 -1.16 1.95 25.03
N THR A 120 -1.22 1.03 25.99
CA THR A 120 -1.31 -0.43 25.74
C THR A 120 -2.49 -0.80 24.84
N ALA A 121 -3.58 0.00 24.87
CA ALA A 121 -4.76 -0.19 24.05
C ALA A 121 -4.78 0.72 22.80
N LEU A 122 -4.25 1.95 22.87
CA LEU A 122 -4.31 2.93 21.80
C LEU A 122 -3.05 2.89 20.94
N ASN A 123 -3.20 2.31 19.76
CA ASN A 123 -2.21 2.35 18.69
C ASN A 123 -2.65 3.37 17.62
N VAL A 124 -1.72 4.17 17.08
CA VAL A 124 -1.99 5.23 16.09
C VAL A 124 -1.52 4.79 14.68
N GLY A 125 -0.91 3.61 14.58
CA GLY A 125 -0.32 3.06 13.36
C GLY A 125 1.15 3.47 13.17
N THR A 126 1.66 3.26 11.96
CA THR A 126 3.01 3.66 11.55
C THR A 126 3.09 5.17 11.32
N LEU A 127 4.27 5.75 11.58
CA LEU A 127 4.50 7.17 11.38
C LEU A 127 4.85 7.44 9.91
N PRO A 128 4.26 8.46 9.25
CA PRO A 128 4.69 8.85 7.92
C PRO A 128 6.17 9.28 7.91
N SER A 129 6.83 9.16 6.75
CA SER A 129 8.09 9.86 6.51
C SER A 129 7.83 11.37 6.49
N ARG A 130 8.87 12.19 6.58
CA ARG A 130 8.69 13.66 6.52
C ARG A 130 8.04 14.11 5.22
N LEU A 131 8.41 13.49 4.10
CA LEU A 131 7.78 13.77 2.80
C LEU A 131 6.28 13.44 2.84
N HIS A 132 5.90 12.25 3.30
CA HIS A 132 4.49 11.87 3.42
C HIS A 132 3.74 12.81 4.37
N PHE A 133 4.37 13.21 5.47
CA PHE A 133 3.79 14.17 6.41
C PHE A 133 3.56 15.54 5.78
N ILE A 134 4.52 16.08 5.03
CA ILE A 134 4.36 17.38 4.36
C ILE A 134 3.23 17.32 3.33
N LEU A 135 3.19 16.29 2.48
CA LEU A 135 2.13 16.12 1.49
C LEU A 135 0.75 16.01 2.15
N LEU A 136 0.64 15.19 3.21
CA LEU A 136 -0.56 15.09 4.01
C LEU A 136 -0.91 16.44 4.64
N PHE A 137 0.02 17.09 5.33
CA PHE A 137 -0.22 18.37 6.02
C PHE A 137 -0.73 19.45 5.06
N LEU A 138 -0.10 19.59 3.88
CA LEU A 138 -0.53 20.56 2.88
C LEU A 138 -1.94 20.25 2.35
N TYR A 139 -2.24 18.98 2.09
CA TYR A 139 -3.56 18.57 1.58
C TYR A 139 -4.66 18.63 2.65
N LEU A 140 -4.37 18.21 3.87
CA LEU A 140 -5.30 18.33 5.00
C LEU A 140 -5.54 19.80 5.35
N GLY A 141 -4.47 20.60 5.37
CA GLY A 141 -4.53 22.04 5.61
C GLY A 141 -5.34 22.76 4.54
N SER A 142 -5.18 22.43 3.26
CA SER A 142 -5.96 23.05 2.19
C SER A 142 -7.46 22.75 2.31
N ASN A 143 -7.86 21.53 2.67
CA ASN A 143 -9.26 21.20 2.93
C ASN A 143 -9.86 22.03 4.07
N ILE A 144 -9.13 22.19 5.19
CA ILE A 144 -9.56 23.02 6.31
C ILE A 144 -9.70 24.49 5.88
N VAL A 145 -8.70 25.03 5.17
CA VAL A 145 -8.72 26.40 4.68
C VAL A 145 -9.91 26.62 3.75
N TYR A 146 -10.14 25.75 2.76
CA TYR A 146 -11.25 25.86 1.83
C TYR A 146 -12.61 25.71 2.52
N MET A 147 -12.71 24.85 3.53
CA MET A 147 -13.94 24.67 4.32
C MET A 147 -14.32 25.94 5.09
N PHE A 148 -13.33 26.65 5.66
CA PHE A 148 -13.54 27.87 6.44
C PHE A 148 -13.34 29.18 5.65
N PHE A 149 -13.08 29.09 4.34
CA PHE A 149 -13.10 30.22 3.44
C PHE A 149 -14.56 30.62 3.16
N LEU A 150 -15.12 31.35 4.11
CA LEU A 150 -16.50 31.81 4.18
C LEU A 150 -16.50 33.33 4.36
N ASN A 151 -17.62 33.98 4.05
CA ASN A 151 -17.78 35.39 4.36
C ASN A 151 -18.09 35.59 5.85
N TRP A 152 -17.06 35.83 6.65
CA TRP A 152 -17.15 36.06 8.10
C TRP A 152 -17.81 37.39 8.48
N ALA A 153 -17.96 38.32 7.53
CA ALA A 153 -18.66 39.60 7.76
C ALA A 153 -20.19 39.47 7.68
N VAL A 154 -20.73 38.29 7.38
CA VAL A 154 -22.18 38.05 7.32
C VAL A 154 -22.75 37.98 8.74
N GLU A 155 -23.52 39.01 9.11
CA GLU A 155 -24.23 39.05 10.41
C GLU A 155 -25.31 37.96 10.54
N ASN A 156 -25.90 37.52 9.42
CA ASN A 156 -26.89 36.45 9.42
C ASN A 156 -26.25 35.07 9.63
N LYS A 157 -26.29 34.60 10.88
CA LYS A 157 -25.81 33.27 11.31
C LYS A 157 -26.36 32.11 10.46
N TYR A 158 -27.60 32.18 9.99
CA TYR A 158 -28.22 31.09 9.22
C TYR A 158 -27.70 31.03 7.78
N LYS A 159 -27.43 32.19 7.17
CA LYS A 159 -26.75 32.27 5.87
C LYS A 159 -25.31 31.73 5.97
N PHE A 160 -24.60 32.06 7.04
CA PHE A 160 -23.26 31.50 7.31
C PHE A 160 -23.30 29.97 7.42
N CYS A 161 -24.27 29.42 8.18
CA CYS A 161 -24.44 27.97 8.30
C CYS A 161 -24.78 27.31 6.95
N ALA A 162 -25.58 27.96 6.10
CA ALA A 162 -25.88 27.45 4.77
C ALA A 162 -24.64 27.39 3.87
N GLU A 163 -23.78 28.41 3.91
CA GLU A 163 -22.53 28.43 3.14
C GLU A 163 -21.58 27.33 3.62
N LEU A 164 -21.38 27.19 4.95
CA LEU A 164 -20.57 26.13 5.55
C LEU A 164 -21.08 24.74 5.17
N ARG A 165 -22.41 24.52 5.24
CA ARG A 165 -23.06 23.25 4.84
C ARG A 165 -22.72 22.91 3.39
N GLY A 166 -22.86 23.87 2.48
CA GLY A 166 -22.56 23.65 1.07
C GLY A 166 -21.09 23.37 0.79
N ARG A 167 -20.20 24.06 1.52
CA ARG A 167 -18.74 23.90 1.42
C ARG A 167 -18.31 22.53 1.90
N SER A 168 -18.67 22.14 3.13
CA SER A 168 -18.28 20.85 3.71
C SER A 168 -18.90 19.67 2.97
N GLY A 169 -20.15 19.77 2.52
CA GLY A 169 -20.80 18.72 1.73
C GLY A 169 -20.15 18.51 0.35
N THR A 170 -19.73 19.59 -0.31
CA THR A 170 -19.03 19.48 -1.60
C THR A 170 -17.63 18.88 -1.41
N LEU A 171 -16.87 19.38 -0.43
CA LEU A 171 -15.53 18.87 -0.13
C LEU A 171 -15.55 17.37 0.22
N ALA A 172 -16.53 16.93 1.03
CA ALA A 172 -16.70 15.53 1.38
C ALA A 172 -16.79 14.62 0.14
N ILE A 173 -17.69 14.92 -0.79
CA ILE A 173 -17.87 14.10 -2.01
C ILE A 173 -16.64 14.18 -2.92
N VAL A 174 -16.02 15.37 -3.04
CA VAL A 174 -14.81 15.57 -3.84
C VAL A 174 -13.64 14.73 -3.31
N ASN A 175 -13.49 14.66 -1.99
CA ASN A 175 -12.48 13.86 -1.29
C ASN A 175 -12.80 12.35 -1.29
N MET A 176 -14.06 11.96 -1.42
CA MET A 176 -14.45 10.55 -1.57
C MET A 176 -13.93 9.91 -2.87
N VAL A 177 -13.70 10.68 -3.93
CA VAL A 177 -13.13 10.16 -5.19
C VAL A 177 -11.73 9.57 -4.97
N PRO A 178 -10.71 10.35 -4.53
CA PRO A 178 -9.39 9.79 -4.22
C PRO A 178 -9.43 8.78 -3.07
N LEU A 179 -10.34 8.93 -2.09
CA LEU A 179 -10.52 7.98 -0.99
C LEU A 179 -10.69 6.54 -1.48
N ILE A 180 -11.55 6.32 -2.48
CA ILE A 180 -11.84 4.98 -3.01
C ILE A 180 -10.73 4.48 -3.95
N ILE A 181 -10.12 5.37 -4.74
CA ILE A 181 -8.95 5.02 -5.56
C ILE A 181 -7.81 4.48 -4.68
N MET A 182 -7.59 5.13 -3.53
CA MET A 182 -6.54 4.75 -2.57
C MET A 182 -6.85 3.46 -1.80
N ALA A 183 -8.09 2.98 -1.80
CA ALA A 183 -8.48 1.70 -1.18
C ALA A 183 -8.31 0.49 -2.10
N GLY A 184 -8.28 0.70 -3.42
CA GLY A 184 -8.30 -0.36 -4.43
C GLY A 184 -6.98 -1.14 -4.50
N ARG A 185 -7.05 -2.48 -4.44
CA ARG A 185 -5.86 -3.36 -4.58
C ARG A 185 -5.43 -3.50 -6.05
N ASN A 186 -6.37 -3.42 -7.00
CA ASN A 186 -6.06 -3.46 -8.44
C ASN A 186 -5.98 -2.04 -9.00
N ASN A 187 -5.28 -1.16 -8.29
CA ASN A 187 -5.11 0.22 -8.72
C ASN A 187 -3.95 0.32 -9.73
N PRO A 188 -4.20 0.75 -10.99
CA PRO A 188 -3.14 0.91 -12.00
C PRO A 188 -2.14 2.02 -11.65
N LEU A 189 -2.49 2.93 -10.73
CA LEU A 189 -1.58 3.98 -10.26
C LEU A 189 -0.45 3.42 -9.37
N ILE A 190 -0.61 2.23 -8.77
CA ILE A 190 0.45 1.58 -7.99
C ILE A 190 1.67 1.25 -8.87
N PRO A 191 1.53 0.47 -9.96
CA PRO A 191 2.67 0.20 -10.84
C PRO A 191 3.15 1.44 -11.61
N LEU A 192 2.24 2.39 -11.94
CA LEU A 192 2.59 3.60 -12.69
C LEU A 192 3.41 4.59 -11.86
N LEU A 193 2.98 4.89 -10.63
CA LEU A 193 3.65 5.85 -9.73
C LEU A 193 4.70 5.18 -8.82
N LYS A 194 4.80 3.83 -8.84
CA LYS A 194 5.68 3.05 -7.97
C LYS A 194 5.56 3.47 -6.50
N ILE A 195 4.32 3.59 -6.04
CA ILE A 195 3.96 3.85 -4.65
C ILE A 195 3.31 2.59 -4.11
N SER A 196 3.78 2.10 -2.96
CA SER A 196 3.28 0.87 -2.34
C SER A 196 1.80 0.99 -1.95
N PHE A 197 1.09 -0.14 -1.95
CA PHE A 197 -0.29 -0.19 -1.47
C PHE A 197 -0.40 0.29 -0.02
N ASP A 198 0.59 0.04 0.82
CA ASP A 198 0.60 0.51 2.21
C ASP A 198 0.58 2.04 2.32
N THR A 199 1.28 2.72 1.41
CA THR A 199 1.26 4.19 1.32
C THR A 199 -0.12 4.68 0.87
N TYR A 200 -0.72 4.04 -0.14
CA TYR A 200 -2.10 4.34 -0.55
C TYR A 200 -3.09 4.13 0.61
N ASN A 201 -2.97 3.02 1.34
CA ASN A 201 -3.81 2.72 2.49
C ASN A 201 -3.61 3.73 3.65
N LEU A 202 -2.38 4.22 3.86
CA LEU A 202 -2.12 5.33 4.78
C LEU A 202 -2.89 6.59 4.37
N LEU A 203 -2.85 6.96 3.09
CA LEU A 203 -3.58 8.11 2.57
C LEU A 203 -5.10 7.90 2.66
N HIS A 204 -5.61 6.71 2.35
CA HIS A 204 -7.02 6.34 2.51
C HIS A 204 -7.52 6.59 3.94
N ARG A 205 -6.75 6.17 4.96
CA ARG A 205 -7.12 6.39 6.37
C ARG A 205 -7.21 7.88 6.74
N TRP A 206 -6.28 8.70 6.26
CA TRP A 206 -6.30 10.15 6.55
C TRP A 206 -7.41 10.88 5.79
N MET A 207 -7.61 10.53 4.52
CA MET A 207 -8.70 11.05 3.69
C MET A 207 -10.06 10.70 4.30
N GLY A 208 -10.24 9.46 4.75
CA GLY A 208 -11.49 9.00 5.35
C GLY A 208 -11.87 9.79 6.61
N ARG A 209 -10.87 10.14 7.44
CA ARG A 209 -11.11 10.99 8.62
C ARG A 209 -11.62 12.37 8.23
N ILE A 210 -11.03 13.00 7.21
CA ILE A 210 -11.47 14.32 6.74
C ILE A 210 -12.89 14.25 6.19
N VAL A 211 -13.18 13.29 5.32
CA VAL A 211 -14.52 13.12 4.74
C VAL A 211 -15.57 12.98 5.85
N VAL A 212 -15.31 12.18 6.88
CA VAL A 212 -16.25 12.01 7.99
C VAL A 212 -16.41 13.31 8.78
N VAL A 213 -15.33 14.05 9.05
CA VAL A 213 -15.39 15.36 9.72
C VAL A 213 -16.21 16.37 8.89
N GLU A 214 -15.98 16.42 7.58
CA GLU A 214 -16.72 17.29 6.65
C GLU A 214 -18.21 16.93 6.62
N VAL A 215 -18.55 15.63 6.64
CA VAL A 215 -19.95 15.15 6.71
C VAL A 215 -20.60 15.50 8.04
N ILE A 216 -19.91 15.34 9.18
CA ILE A 216 -20.43 15.75 10.48
C ILE A 216 -20.71 17.27 10.49
N ILE A 217 -19.76 18.07 10.00
CA ILE A 217 -19.91 19.52 9.90
C ILE A 217 -21.07 19.87 8.96
N HIS A 218 -21.21 19.17 7.83
CA HIS A 218 -22.35 19.33 6.90
C HIS A 218 -23.69 19.10 7.60
N THR A 219 -23.82 17.99 8.35
CA THR A 219 -25.04 17.65 9.09
C THR A 219 -25.34 18.66 10.20
N VAL A 220 -24.33 19.12 10.94
CA VAL A 220 -24.49 20.13 12.00
C VAL A 220 -24.85 21.50 11.42
N ALA A 221 -24.19 21.93 10.34
CA ALA A 221 -24.47 23.19 9.67
C ALA A 221 -25.88 23.21 9.05
N TRP A 222 -26.41 22.06 8.66
CA TRP A 222 -27.81 21.90 8.28
C TRP A 222 -28.78 21.92 9.47
N SER A 223 -28.43 21.26 10.58
CA SER A 223 -29.34 21.10 11.72
C SER A 223 -29.60 22.40 12.47
N ILE A 224 -28.63 23.31 12.57
CA ILE A 224 -28.76 24.61 13.26
C ILE A 224 -29.94 25.44 12.71
N PRO A 225 -30.00 25.81 11.41
CA PRO A 225 -31.13 26.55 10.86
C PRO A 225 -32.44 25.71 10.85
N ALA A 226 -32.36 24.39 10.67
CA ALA A 226 -33.55 23.54 10.65
C ALA A 226 -34.27 23.50 12.01
N VAL A 227 -33.50 23.34 13.11
CA VAL A 227 -34.02 23.37 14.48
C VAL A 227 -34.47 24.77 14.87
N ALA A 228 -33.76 25.81 14.44
CA ALA A 228 -34.19 27.18 14.71
C ALA A 228 -35.54 27.52 14.04
N ASN A 229 -35.85 26.91 12.88
CA ASN A 229 -37.11 27.17 12.17
C ASN A 229 -38.29 26.28 12.62
N LYS A 230 -38.05 24.98 12.85
CA LYS A 230 -39.13 23.98 13.13
C LYS A 230 -39.01 23.32 14.51
N GLY A 231 -38.07 23.74 15.35
CA GLY A 231 -37.70 23.04 16.57
C GLY A 231 -37.18 21.62 16.28
N TRP A 232 -37.17 20.76 17.30
CA TRP A 232 -36.78 19.35 17.16
C TRP A 232 -37.68 18.54 16.22
N LYS A 233 -38.88 19.03 15.88
CA LYS A 233 -39.76 18.42 14.86
C LYS A 233 -39.11 18.40 13.46
N ALA A 234 -38.08 19.23 13.21
CA ALA A 234 -37.28 19.17 11.99
C ALA A 234 -36.67 17.78 11.74
N PHE A 235 -36.32 17.04 12.80
CA PHE A 235 -35.77 15.69 12.70
C PHE A 235 -36.80 14.65 12.26
N GLY A 236 -38.11 14.92 12.36
CA GLY A 236 -39.14 14.07 11.76
C GLY A 236 -38.97 13.90 10.25
N ALA A 237 -38.34 14.88 9.58
CA ALA A 237 -38.02 14.80 8.16
C ALA A 237 -36.96 13.73 7.82
N VAL A 238 -36.18 13.26 8.79
CA VAL A 238 -35.25 12.13 8.61
C VAL A 238 -36.00 10.84 8.25
N LEU A 239 -37.22 10.67 8.75
CA LEU A 239 -38.03 9.47 8.50
C LEU A 239 -38.92 9.62 7.26
N THR A 240 -39.29 10.83 6.88
CA THR A 240 -40.28 11.08 5.82
C THR A 240 -39.68 11.60 4.51
N SER A 241 -38.52 12.26 4.54
CA SER A 241 -37.89 12.81 3.34
C SER A 241 -36.77 11.92 2.84
N TRP A 242 -36.87 11.48 1.59
CA TRP A 242 -35.78 10.76 0.92
C TRP A 242 -34.48 11.56 0.86
N PHE A 243 -34.55 12.89 0.72
CA PHE A 243 -33.36 13.74 0.70
C PHE A 243 -32.68 13.78 2.08
N ILE A 244 -33.42 14.12 3.13
CA ILE A 244 -32.83 14.29 4.48
C ILE A 244 -32.49 12.94 5.11
N GLY A 245 -33.39 11.96 5.00
CA GLY A 245 -33.22 10.64 5.60
C GLY A 245 -32.03 9.87 5.06
N SER A 246 -31.87 9.82 3.73
CA SER A 246 -30.74 9.13 3.10
C SER A 246 -29.39 9.76 3.46
N GLY A 247 -29.31 11.09 3.49
CA GLY A 247 -28.12 11.84 3.92
C GLY A 247 -27.77 11.59 5.39
N PHE A 248 -28.78 11.55 6.27
CA PHE A 248 -28.61 11.29 7.69
C PHE A 248 -28.11 9.86 7.97
N TRP A 249 -28.76 8.85 7.41
CA TRP A 249 -28.33 7.45 7.58
C TRP A 249 -26.97 7.18 6.95
N GLY A 250 -26.67 7.80 5.79
CA GLY A 250 -25.34 7.78 5.21
C GLY A 250 -24.28 8.40 6.12
N GLY A 251 -24.58 9.55 6.73
CA GLY A 251 -23.70 10.22 7.70
C GLY A 251 -23.47 9.41 8.99
N ILE A 252 -24.52 8.73 9.49
CA ILE A 252 -24.38 7.77 10.61
C ILE A 252 -23.45 6.63 10.22
N ALA A 253 -23.64 6.02 9.05
CA ALA A 253 -22.80 4.91 8.59
C ALA A 253 -21.32 5.33 8.48
N MET A 254 -21.05 6.52 7.95
CA MET A 254 -19.69 7.10 7.89
C MET A 254 -19.10 7.38 9.29
N THR A 255 -19.92 7.84 10.23
CA THR A 255 -19.49 8.08 11.62
C THR A 255 -19.17 6.76 12.33
N LEU A 256 -20.00 5.73 12.15
CA LEU A 256 -19.75 4.38 12.67
C LEU A 256 -18.48 3.78 12.07
N ILE A 257 -18.24 3.97 10.77
CA ILE A 257 -16.98 3.60 10.11
C ILE A 257 -15.79 4.21 10.86
N LEU A 258 -15.83 5.51 11.14
CA LEU A 258 -14.73 6.19 11.84
C LEU A 258 -14.47 5.60 13.23
N ILE A 259 -15.53 5.38 14.02
CA ILE A 259 -15.43 4.82 15.38
C ILE A 259 -14.86 3.40 15.34
N LEU A 260 -15.40 2.52 14.49
CA LEU A 260 -14.94 1.14 14.37
C LEU A 260 -13.52 1.04 13.79
N SER A 261 -13.07 2.06 13.03
CA SER A 261 -11.72 2.13 12.46
C SER A 261 -10.65 2.59 13.43
N LEU A 262 -11.03 2.94 14.67
CA LEU A 262 -10.06 3.20 15.75
C LEU A 262 -9.23 1.95 16.01
N SER A 263 -7.92 2.14 16.18
CA SER A 263 -6.97 1.03 16.24
C SER A 263 -7.25 -0.02 17.32
N PRO A 264 -7.73 0.30 18.55
CA PRO A 264 -8.04 -0.73 19.54
C PRO A 264 -9.10 -1.71 19.04
N LEU A 265 -10.17 -1.18 18.44
CA LEU A 265 -11.29 -1.99 17.92
C LEU A 265 -10.87 -2.78 16.68
N ARG A 266 -10.20 -2.11 15.75
CA ARG A 266 -9.70 -2.75 14.52
C ARG A 266 -8.76 -3.91 14.81
N HIS A 267 -7.83 -3.78 15.75
CA HIS A 267 -6.85 -4.83 16.03
C HIS A 267 -7.42 -5.98 16.86
N ALA A 268 -8.41 -5.70 17.72
CA ALA A 268 -9.08 -6.76 18.50
C ALA A 268 -9.96 -7.66 17.61
N PHE A 269 -10.65 -7.08 16.61
CA PHE A 269 -11.62 -7.79 15.77
C PHE A 269 -11.45 -7.44 14.29
N TYR A 270 -10.25 -7.63 13.72
CA TYR A 270 -9.93 -7.17 12.37
C TYR A 270 -10.89 -7.70 11.28
N GLU A 271 -11.20 -8.99 11.30
CA GLU A 271 -12.08 -9.60 10.29
C GLU A 271 -13.53 -9.09 10.40
N THR A 272 -14.04 -8.95 11.63
CA THR A 272 -15.36 -8.37 11.88
C THR A 272 -15.40 -6.90 11.46
N PHE A 273 -14.37 -6.13 11.82
CA PHE A 273 -14.20 -4.75 11.43
C PHE A 273 -14.24 -4.59 9.90
N LEU A 274 -13.48 -5.39 9.16
CA LEU A 274 -13.38 -5.29 7.71
C LEU A 274 -14.74 -5.56 7.04
N ASN A 275 -15.46 -6.59 7.46
CA ASN A 275 -16.77 -6.93 6.92
C ASN A 275 -17.82 -5.84 7.23
N VAL A 276 -17.88 -5.39 8.49
CA VAL A 276 -18.81 -4.32 8.90
C VAL A 276 -18.48 -3.01 8.18
N HIS A 277 -17.19 -2.68 8.01
CA HIS A 277 -16.76 -1.50 7.27
C HIS A 277 -17.25 -1.52 5.82
N ILE A 278 -17.17 -2.67 5.14
CA ILE A 278 -17.67 -2.81 3.76
C ILE A 278 -19.19 -2.62 3.70
N ILE A 279 -19.94 -3.22 4.63
CA ILE A 279 -21.41 -3.08 4.69
C ILE A 279 -21.79 -1.62 4.92
N LEU A 280 -21.17 -0.96 5.90
CA LEU A 280 -21.41 0.46 6.18
C LEU A 280 -21.00 1.36 5.01
N ALA A 281 -19.95 1.01 4.27
CA ALA A 281 -19.55 1.76 3.08
C ALA A 281 -20.61 1.67 1.97
N ILE A 282 -21.23 0.50 1.77
CA ILE A 282 -22.36 0.33 0.83
C ILE A 282 -23.55 1.19 1.26
N ILE A 283 -23.89 1.21 2.55
CA ILE A 283 -24.95 2.06 3.10
C ILE A 283 -24.62 3.54 2.88
N ALA A 284 -23.37 3.96 3.13
CA ALA A 284 -22.91 5.32 2.92
C ALA A 284 -22.98 5.73 1.44
N PHE A 285 -22.62 4.84 0.51
CA PHE A 285 -22.74 5.10 -0.94
C PHE A 285 -24.20 5.22 -1.38
N GLY A 286 -25.05 4.29 -0.98
CA GLY A 286 -26.49 4.33 -1.30
C GLY A 286 -27.17 5.57 -0.72
N GLY A 287 -26.87 5.88 0.55
CA GLY A 287 -27.36 7.09 1.22
C GLY A 287 -26.93 8.37 0.51
N THR A 288 -25.65 8.49 0.16
CA THR A 288 -25.12 9.67 -0.56
C THR A 288 -25.69 9.80 -1.97
N TRP A 289 -25.86 8.67 -2.68
CA TRP A 289 -26.45 8.66 -4.01
C TRP A 289 -27.90 9.16 -3.98
N ILE A 290 -28.73 8.57 -3.12
CA ILE A 290 -30.13 8.97 -2.97
C ILE A 290 -30.21 10.43 -2.50
N HIS A 291 -29.34 10.85 -1.57
CA HIS A 291 -29.28 12.24 -1.11
C HIS A 291 -29.02 13.21 -2.27
N CYS A 292 -28.08 12.90 -3.17
CA CYS A 292 -27.80 13.77 -4.32
C CYS A 292 -28.90 13.74 -5.38
N ALA A 293 -29.54 12.59 -5.59
CA ALA A 293 -30.56 12.38 -6.62
C ALA A 293 -31.97 12.86 -6.20
N ALA A 294 -32.30 12.81 -4.91
CA ALA A 294 -33.62 13.18 -4.39
C ALA A 294 -33.86 14.70 -4.35
N ALA A 295 -32.79 15.51 -4.47
CA ALA A 295 -32.93 16.95 -4.62
C ALA A 295 -33.59 17.31 -5.96
N LYS A 296 -34.40 18.38 -5.98
CA LYS A 296 -35.03 18.90 -7.20
C LYS A 296 -34.60 20.36 -7.41
N PRO A 297 -33.81 20.69 -8.45
CA PRO A 297 -33.11 19.76 -9.35
C PRO A 297 -32.03 18.95 -8.61
N ALA A 298 -31.55 17.87 -9.25
CA ALA A 298 -30.50 17.02 -8.69
C ALA A 298 -29.25 17.83 -8.36
N LEU A 299 -28.52 17.41 -7.32
CA LEU A 299 -27.32 18.12 -6.88
C LEU A 299 -26.19 18.00 -7.93
N PRO A 300 -25.39 19.06 -8.13
CA PRO A 300 -24.22 19.04 -9.02
C PRO A 300 -23.21 17.93 -8.71
N GLN A 301 -23.21 17.41 -7.48
CA GLN A 301 -22.31 16.38 -6.97
C GLN A 301 -22.74 14.95 -7.36
N LEU A 302 -23.94 14.75 -7.93
CA LEU A 302 -24.45 13.44 -8.33
C LEU A 302 -23.50 12.65 -9.27
N PRO A 303 -22.86 13.26 -10.30
CA PRO A 303 -21.92 12.53 -11.15
C PRO A 303 -20.69 11.99 -10.38
N TYR A 304 -20.30 12.63 -9.27
CA TYR A 304 -19.14 12.23 -8.50
C TYR A 304 -19.41 10.96 -7.70
N ILE A 305 -20.58 10.86 -7.05
CA ILE A 305 -20.96 9.61 -6.38
C ILE A 305 -21.19 8.46 -7.37
N VAL A 306 -21.66 8.76 -8.58
CA VAL A 306 -21.75 7.78 -9.67
C VAL A 306 -20.36 7.22 -10.01
N ALA A 307 -19.37 8.11 -10.20
CA ALA A 307 -17.99 7.71 -10.46
C ALA A 307 -17.39 6.90 -9.30
N ILE A 308 -17.65 7.29 -8.04
CA ILE A 308 -17.17 6.58 -6.85
C ILE A 308 -17.69 5.14 -6.82
N VAL A 309 -18.99 4.94 -7.04
CA VAL A 309 -19.61 3.60 -7.06
C VAL A 309 -19.07 2.78 -8.23
N ALA A 310 -18.93 3.39 -9.41
CA ALA A 310 -18.35 2.72 -10.58
C ALA A 310 -16.91 2.25 -10.33
N LEU A 311 -16.06 3.10 -9.76
CA LEU A 311 -14.68 2.74 -9.39
C LEU A 311 -14.63 1.61 -8.36
N TRP A 312 -15.50 1.66 -7.36
CA TRP A 312 -15.56 0.61 -6.33
C TRP A 312 -15.99 -0.74 -6.92
N ILE A 313 -17.02 -0.77 -7.76
CA ILE A 313 -17.47 -1.99 -8.45
C ILE A 313 -16.37 -2.51 -9.38
N ALA A 314 -15.72 -1.63 -10.14
CA ALA A 314 -14.64 -2.00 -11.07
C ALA A 314 -13.48 -2.71 -10.35
N ASP A 315 -13.04 -2.22 -9.19
CA ASP A 315 -12.00 -2.92 -8.39
C ASP A 315 -12.48 -4.32 -7.96
N ARG A 316 -13.73 -4.47 -7.49
CA ARG A 316 -14.27 -5.77 -7.05
C ARG A 316 -14.40 -6.77 -8.19
N VAL A 317 -14.86 -6.32 -9.35
CA VAL A 317 -14.93 -7.14 -10.57
C VAL A 317 -13.53 -7.54 -11.02
N ALA A 318 -12.58 -6.61 -11.06
CA ALA A 318 -11.19 -6.91 -11.42
C ALA A 318 -10.55 -7.95 -10.47
N ARG A 319 -10.86 -7.89 -9.16
CA ARG A 319 -10.44 -8.89 -8.17
C ARG A 319 -11.04 -10.26 -8.45
N ALA A 320 -12.35 -10.33 -8.68
CA ALA A 320 -13.03 -11.58 -8.98
C ALA A 320 -12.49 -12.22 -10.26
N LEU A 321 -12.30 -11.42 -11.32
CA LEU A 321 -11.72 -11.88 -12.59
C LEU A 321 -10.29 -12.40 -12.40
N ARG A 322 -9.42 -11.68 -11.68
CA ARG A 322 -8.05 -12.13 -11.39
C ARG A 322 -8.05 -13.46 -10.62
N LEU A 323 -8.93 -13.60 -9.63
CA LEU A 323 -9.06 -14.81 -8.84
C LEU A 323 -9.46 -16.00 -9.72
N VAL A 324 -10.49 -15.84 -10.56
CA VAL A 324 -10.95 -16.88 -11.48
C VAL A 324 -9.86 -17.25 -12.48
N ILE A 325 -9.26 -16.25 -13.14
CA ILE A 325 -8.21 -16.44 -14.16
C ILE A 325 -7.03 -17.22 -13.59
N ASN A 326 -6.55 -16.86 -12.39
CA ASN A 326 -5.37 -17.52 -11.83
C ASN A 326 -5.66 -18.93 -11.30
N ASN A 327 -6.84 -19.14 -10.71
CA ASN A 327 -7.10 -20.32 -9.90
C ASN A 327 -7.89 -21.42 -10.62
N TRP A 328 -8.52 -21.10 -11.74
CA TRP A 328 -9.33 -22.03 -12.52
C TRP A 328 -8.84 -22.09 -13.97
N SER A 329 -8.63 -23.32 -14.45
CA SER A 329 -8.40 -23.66 -15.85
C SER A 329 -9.19 -24.92 -16.21
N SER A 330 -9.24 -25.29 -17.50
CA SER A 330 -9.77 -26.58 -17.95
C SER A 330 -9.09 -27.78 -17.30
N ARG A 331 -7.88 -27.58 -16.75
CA ARG A 331 -7.07 -28.59 -16.05
C ARG A 331 -7.43 -28.79 -14.57
N GLY A 332 -8.33 -27.98 -14.03
CA GLY A 332 -8.77 -28.05 -12.64
C GLY A 332 -8.55 -26.75 -11.85
N PHE A 333 -8.55 -26.91 -10.53
CA PHE A 333 -8.47 -25.83 -9.55
C PHE A 333 -7.14 -25.82 -8.82
N THR A 334 -6.85 -24.69 -8.18
CA THR A 334 -5.63 -24.50 -7.39
C THR A 334 -5.66 -25.31 -6.09
N ASP A 335 -4.55 -25.98 -5.81
CA ASP A 335 -4.33 -26.76 -4.59
C ASP A 335 -3.08 -26.25 -3.87
N ALA A 336 -3.05 -26.39 -2.54
CA ALA A 336 -1.92 -26.02 -1.70
C ALA A 336 -1.46 -27.22 -0.86
N LEU A 337 -0.15 -27.51 -0.91
CA LEU A 337 0.52 -28.40 0.02
C LEU A 337 1.03 -27.57 1.20
N CYS A 338 0.58 -27.90 2.41
CA CYS A 338 0.94 -27.20 3.64
C CYS A 338 1.73 -28.15 4.55
N GLU A 339 2.99 -27.82 4.79
CA GLU A 339 3.92 -28.62 5.60
C GLU A 339 4.24 -27.87 6.89
N ALA A 340 4.14 -28.54 8.04
CA ALA A 340 4.57 -27.97 9.31
C ALA A 340 6.10 -27.95 9.38
N MET A 341 6.66 -26.80 9.78
CA MET A 341 8.09 -26.55 9.90
C MET A 341 8.42 -26.12 11.34
N PRO A 342 9.68 -26.26 11.79
CA PRO A 342 10.09 -25.85 13.14
C PRO A 342 9.81 -24.38 13.43
N GLY A 343 9.52 -24.06 14.70
CA GLY A 343 9.31 -22.68 15.14
C GLY A 343 7.95 -22.07 14.76
N ASP A 344 6.88 -22.86 14.79
CA ASP A 344 5.50 -22.42 14.50
C ASP A 344 5.34 -21.83 13.09
N VAL A 345 5.89 -22.49 12.09
CA VAL A 345 5.86 -22.03 10.69
C VAL A 345 5.26 -23.10 9.79
N THR A 346 4.48 -22.71 8.79
CA THR A 346 3.99 -23.58 7.74
C THR A 346 4.63 -23.19 6.41
N ARG A 347 5.26 -24.15 5.73
CA ARG A 347 5.67 -23.98 4.33
C ARG A 347 4.48 -24.35 3.45
N VAL A 348 4.00 -23.38 2.67
CA VAL A 348 2.83 -23.53 1.81
C VAL A 348 3.28 -23.47 0.36
N THR A 349 3.06 -24.53 -0.42
CA THR A 349 3.31 -24.53 -1.86
C THR A 349 1.99 -24.63 -2.61
N VAL A 350 1.66 -23.57 -3.33
CA VAL A 350 0.42 -23.41 -4.12
C VAL A 350 0.68 -23.82 -5.56
N TYR A 351 -0.08 -24.80 -6.06
CA TYR A 351 -0.02 -25.31 -7.41
C TYR A 351 -1.14 -24.69 -8.26
N LEU A 352 -0.76 -23.73 -9.11
CA LEU A 352 -1.65 -23.07 -10.04
C LEU A 352 -1.79 -23.93 -11.32
N PRO A 353 -3.01 -24.09 -11.85
CA PRO A 353 -3.26 -24.93 -13.03
C PRO A 353 -2.80 -24.30 -14.36
N ARG A 354 -2.06 -23.18 -14.29
CA ARG A 354 -1.61 -22.41 -15.45
C ARG A 354 -0.26 -21.74 -15.21
N TYR A 355 0.37 -21.32 -16.29
CA TYR A 355 1.56 -20.48 -16.27
C TYR A 355 1.21 -19.06 -15.80
N VAL A 356 1.83 -18.62 -14.71
CA VAL A 356 1.73 -17.24 -14.20
C VAL A 356 3.14 -16.70 -14.00
N ARG A 357 3.48 -15.62 -14.71
CA ARG A 357 4.78 -14.96 -14.54
C ARG A 357 4.77 -14.13 -13.25
N ILE A 358 5.54 -14.56 -12.27
CA ILE A 358 5.67 -13.88 -10.97
C ILE A 358 7.08 -13.28 -10.88
N LYS A 359 7.16 -11.98 -10.59
CA LYS A 359 8.43 -11.25 -10.42
C LYS A 359 8.95 -11.40 -8.99
N PRO A 360 10.27 -11.28 -8.76
CA PRO A 360 10.81 -11.23 -7.39
C PRO A 360 10.28 -10.01 -6.64
N GLY A 361 10.22 -10.12 -5.31
CA GLY A 361 9.70 -9.08 -4.43
C GLY A 361 8.19 -8.87 -4.53
N THR A 362 7.44 -9.89 -4.97
CA THR A 362 5.98 -9.85 -5.02
C THR A 362 5.35 -10.57 -3.82
N HIS A 363 4.08 -10.27 -3.58
CA HIS A 363 3.26 -10.99 -2.60
C HIS A 363 1.91 -11.35 -3.22
N ALA A 364 1.21 -12.29 -2.59
CA ALA A 364 -0.13 -12.69 -2.99
C ALA A 364 -1.00 -12.88 -1.76
N TYR A 365 -2.32 -12.75 -1.94
CA TYR A 365 -3.27 -13.07 -0.90
C TYR A 365 -3.75 -14.51 -1.07
N LEU A 366 -3.69 -15.28 0.01
CA LEU A 366 -4.10 -16.69 0.02
C LEU A 366 -5.43 -16.86 0.75
N ARG A 367 -6.21 -17.83 0.28
CA ARG A 367 -7.41 -18.36 0.92
C ARG A 367 -7.31 -19.87 0.97
N PHE A 368 -7.67 -20.48 2.10
CA PHE A 368 -7.62 -21.94 2.27
C PHE A 368 -9.02 -22.49 2.53
N SER A 369 -9.50 -23.35 1.64
CA SER A 369 -10.71 -24.11 1.85
C SER A 369 -10.48 -25.12 2.98
N GLY A 370 -11.42 -25.20 3.92
CA GLY A 370 -11.33 -26.10 5.08
C GLY A 370 -10.66 -25.50 6.32
N ILE A 371 -10.10 -24.29 6.24
CA ILE A 371 -9.69 -23.50 7.43
C ILE A 371 -10.64 -22.33 7.61
N LEU A 372 -10.45 -21.25 6.85
CA LEU A 372 -11.24 -20.02 6.87
C LEU A 372 -11.32 -19.49 5.42
N PRO A 373 -12.27 -19.97 4.60
CA PRO A 373 -12.26 -19.78 3.14
C PRO A 373 -12.53 -18.33 2.69
N TRP A 374 -13.20 -17.55 3.54
CA TRP A 374 -13.57 -16.16 3.23
C TRP A 374 -12.50 -15.14 3.64
N GLU A 375 -11.53 -15.56 4.45
CA GLU A 375 -10.43 -14.70 4.87
C GLU A 375 -9.33 -14.67 3.82
N SER A 376 -8.73 -13.49 3.63
CA SER A 376 -7.76 -13.24 2.57
C SER A 376 -6.53 -12.54 3.16
N HIS A 377 -5.46 -13.31 3.32
CA HIS A 377 -4.26 -12.87 4.03
C HIS A 377 -3.05 -12.73 3.10
N PRO A 378 -2.28 -11.63 3.18
CA PRO A 378 -1.13 -11.39 2.32
C PRO A 378 0.10 -12.16 2.79
N PHE A 379 0.80 -12.80 1.85
CA PHE A 379 2.07 -13.48 2.07
C PHE A 379 3.07 -13.17 0.96
N SER A 380 4.33 -12.94 1.34
CA SER A 380 5.43 -12.76 0.39
C SER A 380 5.74 -14.06 -0.34
N VAL A 381 5.89 -13.97 -1.66
CA VAL A 381 6.30 -15.10 -2.48
C VAL A 381 7.76 -15.42 -2.16
N ALA A 382 8.02 -16.63 -1.67
CA ALA A 382 9.37 -17.10 -1.37
C ALA A 382 10.05 -17.64 -2.62
N TRP A 383 9.35 -18.49 -3.37
CA TRP A 383 9.92 -19.21 -4.49
C TRP A 383 8.86 -19.50 -5.54
N VAL A 384 9.27 -19.59 -6.81
CA VAL A 384 8.39 -19.84 -7.96
C VAL A 384 9.07 -20.85 -8.86
N ASP A 385 8.41 -21.95 -9.17
CA ASP A 385 8.86 -22.90 -10.18
C ASP A 385 7.74 -23.18 -11.18
N HIS A 386 8.13 -23.48 -12.42
CA HIS A 386 7.21 -23.87 -13.48
C HIS A 386 7.40 -25.35 -13.77
N TYR A 387 6.30 -26.09 -13.87
CA TYR A 387 6.32 -27.53 -14.15
C TYR A 387 5.44 -27.85 -15.36
N ALA A 388 5.84 -28.85 -16.14
CA ALA A 388 5.02 -29.34 -17.24
C ALA A 388 3.85 -30.16 -16.67
N THR A 389 2.64 -29.91 -17.15
CA THR A 389 1.43 -30.59 -16.62
C THR A 389 1.25 -32.00 -17.21
N ASN A 390 1.85 -32.31 -18.37
CA ASN A 390 1.64 -33.54 -19.14
C ASN A 390 2.93 -34.21 -19.65
N ALA A 391 4.08 -33.98 -19.03
CA ALA A 391 5.29 -34.71 -19.42
C ALA A 391 5.23 -36.12 -18.81
N LEU A 392 5.21 -37.16 -19.67
CA LEU A 392 5.72 -38.47 -19.28
C LEU A 392 7.13 -38.28 -18.68
N PRO A 393 7.58 -39.09 -17.71
CA PRO A 393 8.92 -38.98 -17.16
C PRO A 393 9.94 -39.49 -18.19
N SER A 394 10.14 -38.77 -19.29
CA SER A 394 11.18 -39.05 -20.27
C SER A 394 12.36 -38.14 -19.98
N ALA A 395 13.39 -38.73 -19.38
CA ALA A 395 14.76 -38.24 -19.22
C ALA A 395 14.95 -36.92 -18.44
N GLU A 396 15.60 -37.05 -17.28
CA GLU A 396 16.42 -35.98 -16.71
C GLU A 396 17.34 -35.40 -17.80
N LYS A 397 17.42 -34.05 -17.91
CA LYS A 397 18.43 -33.25 -18.66
C LYS A 397 18.01 -32.54 -19.96
N GLU A 398 16.78 -32.06 -20.11
CA GLU A 398 16.51 -30.96 -21.06
C GLU A 398 16.38 -29.63 -20.29
N PRO A 399 17.19 -28.59 -20.58
CA PRO A 399 17.03 -27.28 -19.96
C PRO A 399 15.65 -26.69 -20.27
N LEU A 400 15.01 -26.12 -19.25
CA LEU A 400 13.65 -25.55 -19.22
C LEU A 400 13.47 -24.29 -20.10
N THR A 401 14.23 -24.14 -21.19
CA THR A 401 14.21 -22.97 -22.08
C THR A 401 13.08 -23.03 -23.12
N GLY A 402 12.36 -24.14 -23.22
CA GLY A 402 11.29 -24.36 -24.21
C GLY A 402 9.95 -24.83 -23.62
N LEU A 403 9.65 -24.56 -22.34
CA LEU A 403 8.33 -24.88 -21.78
C LEU A 403 7.25 -24.15 -22.59
N ASP A 404 6.42 -24.92 -23.31
CA ASP A 404 5.20 -24.39 -23.90
C ASP A 404 4.34 -23.83 -22.76
N LYS A 405 4.28 -22.49 -22.69
CA LYS A 405 3.55 -21.75 -21.64
C LYS A 405 2.09 -22.16 -21.60
N SER A 406 1.54 -22.64 -22.71
CA SER A 406 0.18 -23.15 -22.76
C SER A 406 0.03 -24.40 -21.87
N ASN A 407 1.05 -25.25 -21.77
CA ASN A 407 1.05 -26.55 -21.10
C ASN A 407 1.80 -26.59 -19.75
N ALA A 408 2.20 -25.42 -19.24
CA ALA A 408 2.90 -25.28 -17.97
C ALA A 408 1.95 -24.90 -16.82
N GLY A 409 2.18 -25.50 -15.65
CA GLY A 409 1.66 -25.05 -14.35
C GLY A 409 2.69 -24.21 -13.60
N THR A 410 2.26 -23.56 -12.51
CA THR A 410 3.15 -22.74 -11.67
C THR A 410 3.01 -23.15 -10.20
N ALA A 411 4.13 -23.53 -9.58
CA ALA A 411 4.22 -23.77 -8.15
C ALA A 411 4.77 -22.51 -7.47
N VAL A 412 4.06 -22.01 -6.46
CA VAL A 412 4.42 -20.80 -5.70
C VAL A 412 4.55 -21.15 -4.23
N SER A 413 5.73 -21.01 -3.66
CA SER A 413 6.00 -21.33 -2.27
C SER A 413 6.00 -20.08 -1.38
N PHE A 414 5.47 -20.25 -0.17
CA PHE A 414 5.33 -19.24 0.87
C PHE A 414 5.80 -19.82 2.20
N ILE A 415 6.29 -18.96 3.09
CA ILE A 415 6.63 -19.32 4.48
C ILE A 415 5.73 -18.51 5.40
N VAL A 416 4.79 -19.20 6.05
CA VAL A 416 3.72 -18.61 6.84
C VAL A 416 4.01 -18.84 8.31
N GLY A 417 4.34 -17.79 9.06
CA GLY A 417 4.47 -17.88 10.51
C GLY A 417 3.11 -17.92 11.19
N ALA A 418 2.91 -18.85 12.13
CA ALA A 418 1.66 -19.01 12.86
C ALA A 418 1.48 -17.88 13.89
N GLN A 419 0.50 -17.02 13.63
CA GLN A 419 0.08 -15.94 14.54
C GLN A 419 -1.19 -16.35 15.27
N THR A 420 -2.19 -15.48 15.32
CA THR A 420 -3.56 -15.77 15.77
C THR A 420 -4.48 -16.01 14.56
N GLY A 421 -5.62 -16.68 14.75
CA GLY A 421 -6.62 -16.87 13.69
C GLY A 421 -6.24 -17.92 12.64
N MET A 422 -6.40 -17.60 11.35
CA MET A 422 -6.21 -18.55 10.24
C MET A 422 -4.83 -19.20 10.21
N THR A 423 -3.75 -18.45 10.42
CA THR A 423 -2.39 -18.98 10.32
C THR A 423 -2.07 -20.00 11.42
N ARG A 424 -2.63 -19.82 12.63
CA ARG A 424 -2.53 -20.79 13.73
C ARG A 424 -3.27 -22.08 13.42
N LYS A 425 -4.52 -21.97 12.99
CA LYS A 425 -5.34 -23.13 12.58
C LYS A 425 -4.71 -23.89 11.41
N LEU A 426 -4.09 -23.18 10.47
CA LEU A 426 -3.36 -23.80 9.37
C LEU A 426 -2.15 -24.60 9.87
N PHE A 427 -1.38 -24.04 10.81
CA PHE A 427 -0.22 -24.72 11.40
C PHE A 427 -0.63 -25.96 12.20
N GLU A 428 -1.60 -25.83 13.10
CA GLU A 428 -2.13 -26.94 13.90
C GLU A 428 -2.62 -28.09 13.02
N ARG A 429 -3.37 -27.78 11.97
CA ARG A 429 -3.83 -28.80 11.02
C ARG A 429 -2.69 -29.42 10.20
N ALA A 430 -1.66 -28.63 9.85
CA ALA A 430 -0.50 -29.16 9.15
C ALA A 430 0.34 -30.10 10.06
N CYS A 431 0.33 -29.90 11.37
CA CYS A 431 0.99 -30.77 12.34
C CYS A 431 0.33 -32.16 12.48
N GLU A 432 -0.93 -32.32 12.06
CA GLU A 432 -1.63 -33.61 12.08
C GLU A 432 -1.03 -34.63 11.10
N SER A 433 -0.21 -34.19 10.14
CA SER A 433 0.40 -35.04 9.11
C SER A 433 1.91 -34.80 9.00
N ASN A 434 2.70 -35.87 9.14
CA ASN A 434 4.16 -35.82 8.95
C ASN A 434 4.58 -35.45 7.51
N LYS A 435 3.72 -35.68 6.51
CA LYS A 435 4.01 -35.37 5.09
C LYS A 435 3.37 -34.05 4.62
N GLY A 436 2.75 -33.30 5.53
CA GLY A 436 1.91 -32.16 5.22
C GLY A 436 0.50 -32.55 4.76
N ILE A 437 -0.35 -31.54 4.62
CA ILE A 437 -1.75 -31.66 4.22
C ILE A 437 -1.97 -30.98 2.86
N ARG A 438 -2.85 -31.54 2.03
CA ARG A 438 -3.31 -30.89 0.79
C ARG A 438 -4.67 -30.25 1.02
N LEU A 439 -4.79 -28.97 0.68
CA LEU A 439 -6.00 -28.18 0.80
C LEU A 439 -6.31 -27.49 -0.54
N ARG A 440 -7.60 -27.34 -0.86
CA ARG A 440 -8.01 -26.42 -1.93
C ARG A 440 -7.67 -25.00 -1.49
N ALA A 441 -7.02 -24.23 -2.37
CA ALA A 441 -6.60 -22.87 -2.06
C ALA A 441 -6.88 -21.92 -3.21
N ALA A 442 -6.92 -20.63 -2.92
CA ALA A 442 -7.02 -19.59 -3.94
C ALA A 442 -5.95 -18.51 -3.74
N LEU A 443 -5.25 -18.17 -4.81
CA LEU A 443 -4.20 -17.17 -4.88
C LEU A 443 -4.70 -15.94 -5.65
N GLU A 444 -4.81 -14.81 -4.95
CA GLU A 444 -5.10 -13.49 -5.52
C GLU A 444 -3.79 -12.70 -5.63
N GLY A 445 -3.32 -12.45 -6.86
CA GLY A 445 -2.04 -11.78 -7.10
C GLY A 445 -1.45 -12.09 -8.48
N PRO A 446 -0.13 -11.96 -8.65
CA PRO A 446 0.81 -11.32 -7.73
C PRO A 446 0.58 -9.80 -7.63
N TYR A 447 0.92 -9.23 -6.47
CA TYR A 447 0.94 -7.79 -6.19
C TYR A 447 2.39 -7.34 -5.88
N ALA A 448 2.63 -6.02 -5.94
CA ALA A 448 3.97 -5.41 -5.80
C ALA A 448 4.96 -5.81 -6.92
N GLY A 449 6.25 -5.98 -6.61
CA GLY A 449 7.30 -6.27 -7.60
C GLY A 449 7.68 -5.09 -8.51
N HIS A 450 7.47 -3.85 -8.04
CA HIS A 450 7.81 -2.63 -8.77
C HIS A 450 9.26 -2.15 -8.54
N HIS A 451 9.94 -2.74 -7.55
CA HIS A 451 11.35 -2.56 -7.28
C HIS A 451 12.19 -3.52 -8.13
N ASN A 452 12.95 -2.97 -9.09
CA ASN A 452 13.92 -3.73 -9.86
C ASN A 452 15.33 -3.47 -9.31
N LEU A 453 16.05 -4.54 -8.96
CA LEU A 453 17.40 -4.47 -8.42
C LEU A 453 18.50 -4.64 -9.49
N ASP A 454 18.16 -4.93 -10.75
CA ASP A 454 19.10 -5.25 -11.82
C ASP A 454 20.15 -4.16 -12.10
N SER A 455 19.82 -2.90 -11.79
CA SER A 455 20.68 -1.75 -12.05
C SER A 455 21.75 -1.50 -10.98
N TYR A 456 21.73 -2.22 -9.86
CA TYR A 456 22.64 -1.99 -8.74
C TYR A 456 23.85 -2.92 -8.82
N GLY A 457 25.04 -2.32 -8.72
CA GLY A 457 26.31 -3.05 -8.65
C GLY A 457 26.49 -3.78 -7.32
N HIS A 458 25.96 -3.21 -6.23
CA HIS A 458 26.02 -3.78 -4.89
C HIS A 458 24.61 -3.88 -4.27
N VAL A 459 24.19 -5.08 -3.91
CA VAL A 459 22.88 -5.34 -3.33
C VAL A 459 23.06 -5.92 -1.93
N VAL A 460 22.50 -5.25 -0.91
CA VAL A 460 22.49 -5.74 0.48
C VAL A 460 21.06 -6.00 0.92
N LEU A 461 20.77 -7.24 1.27
CA LEU A 461 19.43 -7.71 1.61
C LEU A 461 19.39 -8.08 3.10
N PHE A 462 18.61 -7.35 3.89
CA PHE A 462 18.33 -7.67 5.28
C PHE A 462 17.01 -8.44 5.37
N ALA A 463 17.07 -9.59 6.03
CA ALA A 463 15.92 -10.43 6.33
C ALA A 463 15.83 -10.68 7.84
N GLY A 464 14.63 -10.52 8.42
CA GLY A 464 14.34 -10.93 9.79
C GLY A 464 13.30 -12.04 9.83
N SER A 465 13.62 -13.20 10.42
CA SER A 465 12.72 -14.36 10.49
C SER A 465 12.16 -14.71 9.11
N THR A 466 10.83 -14.79 8.94
CA THR A 466 10.14 -15.10 7.68
C THR A 466 10.32 -14.03 6.58
N GLY A 467 10.88 -12.86 6.90
CA GLY A 467 11.24 -11.82 5.91
C GLY A 467 12.26 -12.27 4.86
N ILE A 468 12.91 -13.43 5.04
CA ILE A 468 13.77 -14.04 4.01
C ILE A 468 13.01 -14.37 2.72
N THR A 469 11.70 -14.63 2.81
CA THR A 469 10.86 -14.94 1.65
C THR A 469 10.95 -13.86 0.56
N HIS A 470 10.88 -12.59 0.96
CA HIS A 470 11.04 -11.48 0.01
C HIS A 470 12.44 -11.48 -0.62
N GLN A 471 13.48 -11.63 0.20
CA GLN A 471 14.88 -11.48 -0.24
C GLN A 471 15.37 -12.65 -1.11
N ILE A 472 14.96 -13.88 -0.81
CA ILE A 472 15.45 -15.07 -1.52
C ILE A 472 15.03 -15.08 -3.00
N SER A 473 13.86 -14.51 -3.31
CA SER A 473 13.37 -14.34 -4.67
C SER A 473 14.30 -13.44 -5.50
N HIS A 474 14.80 -12.34 -4.91
CA HIS A 474 15.76 -11.45 -5.54
C HIS A 474 17.14 -12.10 -5.73
N ILE A 475 17.59 -12.91 -4.77
CA ILE A 475 18.88 -13.61 -4.87
C ILE A 475 18.90 -14.52 -6.10
N ARG A 476 17.86 -15.34 -6.30
CA ARG A 476 17.78 -16.23 -7.46
C ARG A 476 17.83 -15.44 -8.76
N ASP A 477 17.01 -14.40 -8.90
CA ASP A 477 16.90 -13.62 -10.14
C ASP A 477 18.20 -12.87 -10.48
N LEU A 478 18.86 -12.27 -9.47
CA LEU A 478 20.14 -11.58 -9.65
C LEU A 478 21.28 -12.55 -9.99
N LEU A 479 21.33 -13.75 -9.42
CA LEU A 479 22.36 -14.73 -9.75
C LEU A 479 22.19 -15.29 -11.17
N LEU A 480 20.96 -15.60 -11.59
CA LEU A 480 20.68 -16.01 -12.97
C LEU A 480 21.00 -14.87 -13.93
N GLY A 481 20.56 -13.65 -13.60
CA GLY A 481 20.88 -12.45 -14.37
C GLY A 481 22.37 -12.14 -14.47
N TYR A 482 23.17 -12.48 -13.46
CA TYR A 482 24.63 -12.33 -13.49
C TYR A 482 25.25 -13.30 -14.49
N ASN A 483 24.86 -14.57 -14.46
CA ASN A 483 25.35 -15.57 -15.40
C ASN A 483 24.94 -15.30 -16.84
N GLU A 484 23.78 -14.66 -17.03
CA GLU A 484 23.28 -14.24 -18.34
C GLU A 484 23.74 -12.83 -18.77
N ASN A 485 24.60 -12.16 -17.98
CA ASN A 485 25.08 -10.79 -18.24
C ASN A 485 23.96 -9.74 -18.42
N ARG A 486 22.81 -9.93 -17.76
CA ARG A 486 21.65 -9.02 -17.80
C ARG A 486 21.61 -8.01 -16.65
N VAL A 487 22.38 -8.23 -15.58
CA VAL A 487 22.35 -7.39 -14.37
C VAL A 487 23.70 -6.75 -14.10
N ALA A 488 23.67 -5.56 -13.52
CA ALA A 488 24.86 -4.82 -13.09
C ALA A 488 25.50 -5.40 -11.82
N THR A 489 24.78 -6.24 -11.06
CA THR A 489 25.23 -6.73 -9.75
C THR A 489 26.55 -7.49 -9.83
N ARG A 490 27.50 -7.08 -8.99
CA ARG A 490 28.83 -7.68 -8.80
C ARG A 490 29.12 -8.05 -7.34
N ARG A 491 28.25 -7.63 -6.41
CA ARG A 491 28.28 -8.04 -5.01
C ARG A 491 26.86 -8.10 -4.46
N LEU A 492 26.55 -9.20 -3.80
CA LEU A 492 25.25 -9.52 -3.24
C LEU A 492 25.45 -10.06 -1.82
N THR A 493 25.03 -9.29 -0.82
CA THR A 493 25.16 -9.65 0.59
C THR A 493 23.79 -9.88 1.21
N LEU A 494 23.48 -11.12 1.62
CA LEU A 494 22.31 -11.45 2.43
C LEU A 494 22.69 -11.43 3.90
N VAL A 495 22.01 -10.62 4.70
CA VAL A 495 22.07 -10.61 6.17
C VAL A 495 20.75 -11.15 6.70
N TRP A 496 20.75 -12.39 7.19
CA TRP A 496 19.56 -13.03 7.72
C TRP A 496 19.63 -13.20 9.23
N ILE A 497 18.64 -12.66 9.94
CA ILE A 497 18.57 -12.67 11.40
C ILE A 497 17.45 -13.62 11.82
N ILE A 498 17.83 -14.70 12.50
CA ILE A 498 16.93 -15.75 12.99
C ILE A 498 17.04 -15.93 14.50
N ARG A 499 16.01 -16.56 15.09
CA ARG A 499 16.00 -16.87 16.53
C ARG A 499 16.80 -18.14 16.79
N THR A 500 16.41 -19.23 16.14
CA THR A 500 16.97 -20.58 16.31
C THR A 500 17.55 -21.10 15.00
N TYR A 501 18.46 -22.06 15.09
CA TYR A 501 19.10 -22.69 13.92
C TYR A 501 18.10 -23.45 13.03
N GLU A 502 17.09 -24.08 13.62
CA GLU A 502 16.05 -24.85 12.91
C GLU A 502 15.27 -24.01 11.88
N SER A 503 15.28 -22.67 12.03
CA SER A 503 14.68 -21.76 11.05
C SER A 503 15.30 -21.88 9.65
N LEU A 504 16.51 -22.43 9.54
CA LEU A 504 17.17 -22.70 8.26
C LEU A 504 16.38 -23.72 7.41
N GLU A 505 15.69 -24.68 8.03
CA GLU A 505 14.92 -25.72 7.33
C GLU A 505 13.78 -25.13 6.48
N TRP A 506 13.26 -23.95 6.84
CA TRP A 506 12.19 -23.26 6.11
C TRP A 506 12.52 -23.05 4.63
N VAL A 507 13.76 -22.66 4.36
CA VAL A 507 14.23 -22.26 3.02
C VAL A 507 15.26 -23.22 2.45
N ARG A 508 15.54 -24.34 3.13
CA ARG A 508 16.58 -25.29 2.73
C ARG A 508 16.50 -25.72 1.26
N PRO A 509 15.34 -26.13 0.71
CA PRO A 509 15.25 -26.51 -0.71
C PRO A 509 15.63 -25.36 -1.66
N PHE A 510 15.23 -24.13 -1.31
CA PHE A 510 15.50 -22.93 -2.11
C PHE A 510 16.97 -22.53 -2.03
N MET A 511 17.57 -22.65 -0.84
CA MET A 511 18.98 -22.37 -0.62
C MET A 511 19.86 -23.39 -1.35
N ASP A 512 19.49 -24.67 -1.32
CA ASP A 512 20.20 -25.71 -2.07
C ASP A 512 20.17 -25.42 -3.58
N ALA A 513 19.03 -24.97 -4.10
CA ALA A 513 18.93 -24.52 -5.50
C ALA A 513 19.84 -23.31 -5.78
N ILE A 514 19.89 -22.31 -4.90
CA ILE A 514 20.76 -21.14 -5.03
C ILE A 514 22.24 -21.54 -5.02
N LEU A 515 22.64 -22.45 -4.12
CA LEU A 515 24.02 -22.88 -3.96
C LEU A 515 24.54 -23.71 -5.14
N ARG A 516 23.64 -24.27 -5.96
CA ARG A 516 23.96 -24.99 -7.22
C ARG A 516 24.16 -24.07 -8.42
N ILE A 517 23.73 -22.80 -8.36
CA ILE A 517 23.87 -21.85 -9.49
C ILE A 517 25.36 -21.59 -9.78
N PRO A 518 25.85 -21.63 -11.04
CA PRO A 518 27.26 -21.39 -11.34
C PRO A 518 27.69 -19.96 -10.94
N ASN A 519 28.99 -19.77 -10.71
CA ASN A 519 29.63 -18.48 -10.38
C ASN A 519 29.07 -17.74 -9.15
N ARG A 520 28.17 -18.35 -8.35
CA ARG A 520 27.63 -17.69 -7.14
C ARG A 520 28.70 -17.23 -6.15
N LYS A 521 29.84 -17.94 -6.08
CA LYS A 521 30.94 -17.62 -5.16
C LYS A 521 31.59 -16.27 -5.45
N ASP A 522 31.43 -15.75 -6.66
CA ASP A 522 32.05 -14.50 -7.09
C ASP A 522 31.32 -13.29 -6.52
N ILE A 523 29.99 -13.40 -6.37
CA ILE A 523 29.13 -12.26 -6.02
C ILE A 523 28.34 -12.46 -4.72
N LEU A 524 27.93 -13.68 -4.36
CA LEU A 524 27.07 -13.95 -3.21
C LEU A 524 27.85 -14.13 -1.90
N ARG A 525 27.38 -13.46 -0.86
CA ARG A 525 27.80 -13.62 0.54
C ARG A 525 26.55 -13.73 1.41
N ILE A 526 26.46 -14.77 2.22
CA ILE A 526 25.35 -14.98 3.15
C ILE A 526 25.91 -14.92 4.57
N GLN A 527 25.32 -14.06 5.39
CA GLN A 527 25.63 -13.89 6.80
C GLN A 527 24.37 -14.18 7.62
N VAL A 528 24.39 -15.26 8.39
CA VAL A 528 23.29 -15.66 9.26
C VAL A 528 23.62 -15.29 10.70
N PHE A 529 22.73 -14.54 11.34
CA PHE A 529 22.85 -14.14 12.75
C PHE A 529 21.81 -14.89 13.58
N VAL A 530 22.27 -15.80 14.44
CA VAL A 530 21.42 -16.60 15.33
C VAL A 530 21.36 -15.93 16.69
N THR A 531 20.20 -15.37 17.03
CA THR A 531 20.06 -14.53 18.22
C THR A 531 19.85 -15.30 19.53
N ARG A 532 19.43 -16.57 19.46
CA ARG A 532 19.30 -17.50 20.60
C ARG A 532 19.84 -18.88 20.19
N PRO A 533 21.17 -19.06 20.13
CA PRO A 533 21.73 -20.37 19.85
C PRO A 533 21.50 -21.30 21.04
N GLU A 534 20.94 -22.48 20.78
CA GLU A 534 20.72 -23.49 21.81
C GLU A 534 22.01 -24.27 22.07
N ASN A 535 22.74 -24.64 21.01
CA ASN A 535 24.09 -25.19 21.12
C ASN A 535 25.12 -24.32 20.37
N PRO A 536 26.31 -24.08 20.96
CA PRO A 536 27.41 -23.40 20.26
C PRO A 536 27.85 -24.12 18.97
N ARG A 537 27.63 -25.44 18.89
CA ARG A 537 27.94 -26.28 17.73
C ARG A 537 27.04 -26.01 16.52
N ASP A 538 25.89 -25.38 16.72
CA ASP A 538 24.97 -25.03 15.63
C ASP A 538 25.49 -23.83 14.81
N ILE A 539 26.48 -23.10 15.33
CA ILE A 539 27.08 -21.93 14.69
C ILE A 539 28.40 -22.31 14.02
N VAL A 540 28.35 -23.31 13.15
CA VAL A 540 29.50 -23.69 12.31
C VAL A 540 29.25 -23.19 10.90
N SER A 541 30.18 -22.38 10.39
CA SER A 541 30.09 -21.86 9.02
C SER A 541 30.29 -23.01 8.02
N ALA A 542 29.21 -23.46 7.41
CA ALA A 542 29.21 -24.61 6.47
C ALA A 542 30.02 -24.34 5.18
N SER A 543 30.28 -23.07 4.84
CA SER A 543 30.98 -22.70 3.61
C SER A 543 31.59 -21.29 3.70
N SER A 544 32.52 -20.96 2.80
CA SER A 544 33.01 -19.58 2.62
C SER A 544 31.89 -18.62 2.17
N THR A 545 30.86 -19.13 1.49
CA THR A 545 29.68 -18.38 1.06
C THR A 545 28.72 -18.09 2.22
N VAL A 546 28.57 -19.03 3.16
CA VAL A 546 27.58 -18.96 4.26
C VAL A 546 28.30 -18.92 5.60
N LYS A 547 28.33 -17.73 6.21
CA LYS A 547 28.93 -17.50 7.53
C LYS A 547 27.83 -17.36 8.57
N MET A 548 28.00 -18.03 9.71
CA MET A 548 27.07 -17.93 10.84
C MET A 548 27.72 -17.20 12.01
N PHE A 549 26.95 -16.36 12.68
CA PHE A 549 27.39 -15.53 13.80
C PHE A 549 26.38 -15.61 14.97
N PRO A 550 26.86 -15.68 16.23
CA PRO A 550 25.98 -15.57 17.40
C PRO A 550 25.51 -14.13 17.61
N GLY A 551 24.30 -13.98 18.14
CA GLY A 551 23.77 -12.71 18.62
C GLY A 551 23.15 -11.83 17.53
N ARG A 552 22.93 -10.55 17.88
CA ARG A 552 22.34 -9.56 16.96
C ARG A 552 23.44 -8.84 16.19
N PRO A 553 23.26 -8.57 14.89
CA PRO A 553 24.25 -7.82 14.12
C PRO A 553 24.30 -6.36 14.58
N ASN A 554 25.51 -5.80 14.62
CA ASN A 554 25.69 -4.36 14.67
C ASN A 554 25.44 -3.77 13.27
N VAL A 555 24.18 -3.45 12.98
CA VAL A 555 23.72 -2.98 11.66
C VAL A 555 24.52 -1.76 11.15
N PRO A 556 24.79 -0.72 11.96
CA PRO A 556 25.64 0.40 11.54
C PRO A 556 27.04 -0.02 11.08
N LEU A 557 27.72 -0.87 11.86
CA LEU A 557 29.08 -1.33 11.53
C LEU A 557 29.09 -2.19 10.27
N LEU A 558 28.11 -3.09 10.14
CA LEU A 558 27.98 -3.97 8.99
C LEU A 558 27.74 -3.15 7.71
N LEU A 559 26.83 -2.18 7.75
CA LEU A 559 26.57 -1.32 6.61
C LEU A 559 27.77 -0.42 6.27
N ALA A 560 28.46 0.13 7.26
CA ALA A 560 29.67 0.90 7.01
C ALA A 560 30.73 0.07 6.26
N LYS A 561 30.89 -1.20 6.63
CA LYS A 561 31.78 -2.13 5.93
C LYS A 561 31.31 -2.41 4.49
N GLU A 562 30.02 -2.65 4.27
CA GLU A 562 29.51 -2.87 2.90
C GLU A 562 29.59 -1.61 2.03
N VAL A 563 29.53 -0.41 2.62
CA VAL A 563 29.75 0.86 1.91
C VAL A 563 31.22 1.06 1.54
N GLN A 564 32.16 0.66 2.40
CA GLN A 564 33.60 0.66 2.07
C GLN A 564 33.87 -0.23 0.85
N ASP A 565 33.31 -1.45 0.86
CA ASP A 565 33.40 -2.43 -0.22
C ASP A 565 32.42 -2.15 -1.40
N GLN A 566 31.83 -0.95 -1.47
CA GLN A 566 30.78 -0.65 -2.44
C GLN A 566 31.27 -0.74 -3.89
N ILE A 567 30.50 -1.47 -4.71
CA ILE A 567 30.67 -1.62 -6.15
C ILE A 567 29.50 -0.97 -6.87
N GLY A 568 29.78 0.07 -7.67
CA GLY A 568 28.74 0.84 -8.35
C GLY A 568 27.69 1.40 -7.39
N ALA A 569 26.46 1.59 -7.89
CA ALA A 569 25.35 2.01 -7.04
C ALA A 569 24.94 0.88 -6.08
N MET A 570 24.70 1.25 -4.82
CA MET A 570 24.31 0.31 -3.77
C MET A 570 22.81 0.42 -3.47
N VAL A 571 22.16 -0.72 -3.23
CA VAL A 571 20.81 -0.77 -2.68
C VAL A 571 20.78 -1.61 -1.41
N VAL A 572 20.08 -1.11 -0.41
CA VAL A 572 19.82 -1.81 0.86
C VAL A 572 18.32 -2.07 0.95
N SER A 573 17.94 -3.34 0.87
CA SER A 573 16.56 -3.79 1.07
C SER A 573 16.40 -4.38 2.47
N VAL A 574 15.30 -4.11 3.16
CA VAL A 574 14.98 -4.74 4.44
C VAL A 574 13.55 -5.29 4.46
N CYS A 575 13.43 -6.55 4.92
CA CYS A 575 12.15 -7.18 5.20
C CYS A 575 12.22 -7.90 6.56
N GLY A 576 11.44 -7.47 7.53
CA GLY A 576 11.46 -8.02 8.89
C GLY A 576 10.68 -7.17 9.89
N ALA A 577 10.90 -7.41 11.18
CA ALA A 577 10.23 -6.66 12.25
C ALA A 577 10.53 -5.16 12.15
N GLY A 578 9.53 -4.31 12.48
CA GLY A 578 9.65 -2.85 12.35
C GLY A 578 10.86 -2.24 13.07
N GLY A 579 11.31 -2.84 14.19
CA GLY A 579 12.54 -2.43 14.87
C GLY A 579 13.81 -2.63 14.03
N LEU A 580 13.92 -3.78 13.34
CA LEU A 580 15.04 -4.03 12.43
C LEU A 580 15.01 -3.08 11.24
N ALA A 581 13.83 -2.83 10.68
CA ALA A 581 13.67 -1.93 9.55
C ALA A 581 14.03 -0.47 9.92
N ASP A 582 13.63 0.00 11.10
CA ASP A 582 14.02 1.30 11.65
C ASP A 582 15.55 1.38 11.93
N ASP A 583 16.17 0.29 12.38
CA ASP A 583 17.63 0.21 12.59
C ASP A 583 18.42 0.34 11.28
N VAL A 584 18.00 -0.44 10.26
CA VAL A 584 18.62 -0.43 8.92
C VAL A 584 18.42 0.93 8.25
N ARG A 585 17.19 1.48 8.25
CA ARG A 585 16.90 2.83 7.75
C ARG A 585 17.81 3.87 8.41
N GLY A 586 17.90 3.85 9.73
CA GLY A 586 18.72 4.79 10.49
C GLY A 586 20.20 4.69 10.16
N ALA A 587 20.71 3.49 9.92
CA ALA A 587 22.09 3.26 9.49
C ALA A 587 22.33 3.74 8.05
N VAL A 588 21.46 3.39 7.09
CA VAL A 588 21.55 3.84 5.70
C VAL A 588 21.48 5.37 5.62
N ARG A 589 20.60 6.00 6.40
CA ARG A 589 20.46 7.46 6.48
C ARG A 589 21.75 8.16 6.92
N ARG A 590 22.50 7.57 7.87
CA ARG A 590 23.78 8.14 8.34
C ARG A 590 24.86 8.06 7.27
N LEU A 591 24.79 7.05 6.42
CA LEU A 591 25.76 6.80 5.34
C LEU A 591 25.41 7.51 4.02
N GLN A 592 24.36 8.33 3.99
CA GLN A 592 24.05 9.20 2.85
C GLN A 592 25.05 10.36 2.81
N GLU A 593 26.15 10.14 2.10
CA GLU A 593 27.23 11.10 1.85
C GLU A 593 27.49 11.15 0.34
N ASP A 594 28.71 10.84 -0.12
CA ASP A 594 29.10 11.01 -1.52
C ASP A 594 28.73 9.82 -2.42
N THR A 595 28.41 8.66 -1.84
CA THR A 595 28.07 7.46 -2.61
C THR A 595 26.57 7.24 -2.78
N VAL A 596 26.19 6.60 -3.88
CA VAL A 596 24.80 6.25 -4.18
C VAL A 596 24.39 5.05 -3.34
N ILE A 597 23.56 5.31 -2.33
CA ILE A 597 22.92 4.28 -1.51
C ILE A 597 21.41 4.51 -1.57
N ASP A 598 20.69 3.53 -2.10
CA ASP A 598 19.23 3.50 -2.12
C ASP A 598 18.71 2.59 -1.01
N PHE A 599 17.61 2.99 -0.36
CA PHE A 599 16.94 2.22 0.67
C PHE A 599 15.56 1.77 0.19
N ILE A 600 15.29 0.48 0.32
CA ILE A 600 13.99 -0.15 0.04
C ILE A 600 13.54 -0.85 1.30
N GLU A 601 12.28 -0.64 1.68
CA GLU A 601 11.68 -1.27 2.83
C GLU A 601 10.40 -1.97 2.42
N GLU A 602 10.32 -3.24 2.80
CA GLU A 602 9.20 -4.11 2.48
C GLU A 602 8.62 -4.63 3.80
N SER A 603 7.42 -4.15 4.12
CA SER A 603 6.77 -4.44 5.40
C SER A 603 5.27 -4.60 5.22
N PHE A 604 4.73 -5.70 5.74
CA PHE A 604 3.29 -5.93 5.85
C PHE A 604 2.81 -5.37 7.20
N THR A 605 2.54 -4.07 7.28
CA THR A 605 2.02 -3.41 8.49
C THR A 605 0.50 -3.23 8.36
N TRP A 606 -0.27 -4.28 8.61
CA TRP A 606 -1.74 -4.27 8.53
C TRP A 606 -2.36 -4.10 9.91
#